data_AF-A0A9P7D1M3-F1
#
_entry.id   AF-A0A9P7D1M3-F1
#
_cell.length_a   1.000
_cell.length_b   1.000
_cell.length_c   1.000
_cell.angle_alpha   90.00
_cell.angle_beta   90.00
_cell.angle_gamma   90.00
#
_symmetry.space_group_name_H-M   'P 1'
#
loop_
_entity.id
_entity.type
_entity.pdbx_description
1 polymer ?
#
loop_
_entity_poly.entity_id
_entity_poly.type
_entity_poly.pdbx_seq_one_letter_code
_entity_poly.pdbx_strand_id
1 'polypeptide(L)'
;MIWQFSWLLLAATVQAASLSLQSPRFTISASDATQLRSDTLSLTKKPEPLTLGATDTLKLTFQITESDEGKGVQPHQTFLRFYDKESGEEGIQPIRVTPGGKAKFELNMMRPLTSIPPTTHNPLEVSLILGSFVHAPAQYDLFDLYIPASHTPAEHPDEASFHVLPAIKHTFRPEQKSPPQFISAVFAAAVLSPWLVLIGLWSKIDVRVPNLFSLSIMPFTALLGAFEVLLVWYWVDLKLGQVLLYGGILAIPTVFAGKQALYATGEWRAGRK
;
A
#
# COMPACT_ATOMS: atom_id res chain seq x y z
N MET A 1 5.10 -27.17 64.96
CA MET A 1 3.94 -28.09 64.92
C MET A 1 2.74 -27.25 64.51
N ILE A 2 2.44 -27.17 63.20
CA ILE A 2 1.31 -26.39 62.68
C ILE A 2 0.47 -27.37 61.84
N TRP A 3 -0.73 -27.64 62.33
CA TRP A 3 -1.77 -28.46 61.71
C TRP A 3 -2.37 -27.72 60.50
N GLN A 4 -2.58 -28.43 59.39
CA GLN A 4 -3.45 -27.97 58.31
C GLN A 4 -4.62 -28.94 58.16
N PHE A 5 -5.83 -28.47 58.47
CA PHE A 5 -7.08 -29.11 58.14
C PHE A 5 -7.50 -28.70 56.73
N SER A 6 -7.64 -29.68 55.82
CA SER A 6 -8.23 -29.47 54.50
C SER A 6 -9.73 -29.80 54.55
N TRP A 7 -10.57 -28.85 54.18
CA TRP A 7 -12.02 -29.04 54.01
C TRP A 7 -12.33 -29.45 52.57
N LEU A 8 -13.03 -30.57 52.39
CA LEU A 8 -13.53 -31.05 51.10
C LEU A 8 -14.91 -30.43 50.82
N LEU A 9 -15.04 -29.70 49.70
CA LEU A 9 -16.30 -29.21 49.15
C LEU A 9 -16.89 -30.27 48.20
N LEU A 10 -18.10 -30.72 48.51
CA LEU A 10 -18.91 -31.61 47.67
C LEU A 10 -19.73 -30.77 46.68
N ALA A 11 -19.41 -30.85 45.39
CA ALA A 11 -20.18 -30.22 44.33
C ALA A 11 -21.38 -31.12 43.96
N ALA A 12 -22.60 -30.66 44.21
CA ALA A 12 -23.81 -31.30 43.72
C ALA A 12 -23.99 -31.01 42.23
N THR A 13 -23.95 -32.03 41.37
CA THR A 13 -24.23 -31.89 39.94
C THR A 13 -25.74 -31.81 39.73
N VAL A 14 -26.25 -30.60 39.44
CA VAL A 14 -27.63 -30.41 38.97
C VAL A 14 -27.69 -30.90 37.52
N GLN A 15 -28.41 -31.99 37.29
CA GLN A 15 -28.63 -32.54 35.95
C GLN A 15 -29.78 -31.76 35.30
N ALA A 16 -29.46 -30.79 34.44
CA ALA A 16 -30.44 -30.02 33.69
C ALA A 16 -31.14 -30.91 32.65
N ALA A 17 -32.46 -30.78 32.52
CA ALA A 17 -33.24 -31.44 31.48
C ALA A 17 -32.80 -30.96 30.07
N SER A 18 -32.75 -31.85 29.08
CA SER A 18 -32.28 -31.53 27.72
C SER A 18 -33.42 -31.13 26.79
N LEU A 19 -33.27 -30.07 26.01
CA LEU A 19 -34.21 -29.75 24.93
C LEU A 19 -33.95 -30.66 23.72
N SER A 20 -35.00 -31.24 23.14
CA SER A 20 -34.95 -31.99 21.88
C SER A 20 -35.86 -31.39 20.81
N LEU A 21 -35.48 -31.59 19.55
CA LEU A 21 -36.23 -31.11 18.39
C LEU A 21 -37.02 -32.26 17.74
N GLN A 22 -38.34 -32.19 17.78
CA GLN A 22 -39.23 -33.16 17.18
C GLN A 22 -39.81 -32.68 15.86
N SER A 23 -39.87 -33.59 14.88
CA SER A 23 -40.52 -33.41 13.58
C SER A 23 -40.16 -32.10 12.84
N PRO A 24 -38.87 -31.70 12.76
CA PRO A 24 -38.50 -30.54 11.96
C PRO A 24 -38.82 -30.82 10.49
N ARG A 25 -39.60 -29.96 9.86
CA ARG A 25 -40.04 -30.11 8.47
C ARG A 25 -39.87 -28.79 7.74
N PHE A 26 -39.34 -28.86 6.52
CA PHE A 26 -39.30 -27.71 5.62
C PHE A 26 -40.25 -27.91 4.44
N THR A 27 -40.64 -26.77 3.87
CA THR A 27 -41.52 -26.66 2.71
C THR A 27 -41.05 -25.47 1.89
N ILE A 28 -40.69 -25.69 0.64
CA ILE A 28 -40.40 -24.65 -0.34
C ILE A 28 -41.61 -24.56 -1.27
N SER A 29 -42.21 -23.39 -1.37
CA SER A 29 -43.30 -23.09 -2.30
C SER A 29 -42.94 -21.92 -3.20
N ALA A 30 -43.29 -22.01 -4.48
CA ALA A 30 -43.17 -20.89 -5.41
C ALA A 30 -44.21 -19.79 -5.11
N SER A 31 -44.17 -18.68 -5.85
CA SER A 31 -45.13 -17.56 -5.73
C SER A 31 -46.59 -17.99 -5.87
N ASP A 32 -46.85 -19.01 -6.69
CA ASP A 32 -48.20 -19.49 -7.02
C ASP A 32 -48.71 -20.53 -6.00
N ALA A 33 -48.06 -20.61 -4.83
CA ALA A 33 -48.29 -21.58 -3.77
C ALA A 33 -48.08 -23.05 -4.18
N THR A 34 -47.51 -23.30 -5.37
CA THR A 34 -47.11 -24.64 -5.81
C THR A 34 -45.93 -25.12 -4.96
N GLN A 35 -46.10 -26.27 -4.32
CA GLN A 35 -45.07 -26.87 -3.46
C GLN A 35 -43.96 -27.46 -4.34
N LEU A 36 -42.76 -26.88 -4.26
CA LEU A 36 -41.57 -27.31 -5.00
C LEU A 36 -40.87 -28.49 -4.30
N ARG A 37 -40.70 -28.39 -2.97
CA ARG A 37 -40.04 -29.42 -2.17
C ARG A 37 -40.58 -29.42 -0.74
N SER A 38 -40.76 -30.59 -0.15
CA SER A 38 -41.02 -30.71 1.29
C SER A 38 -40.49 -32.03 1.80
N ASP A 39 -39.60 -31.95 2.78
CA ASP A 39 -39.05 -33.13 3.44
C ASP A 39 -39.00 -32.89 4.97
N THR A 40 -39.02 -33.99 5.71
CA THR A 40 -38.75 -33.99 7.16
C THR A 40 -37.24 -34.05 7.37
N LEU A 41 -36.70 -33.13 8.16
CA LEU A 41 -35.28 -33.05 8.49
C LEU A 41 -34.92 -34.12 9.51
N SER A 42 -33.79 -34.78 9.28
CA SER A 42 -33.19 -35.72 10.23
C SER A 42 -32.05 -35.02 10.95
N LEU A 43 -32.03 -35.06 12.29
CA LEU A 43 -30.99 -34.41 13.10
C LEU A 43 -29.59 -35.05 12.94
N THR A 44 -29.53 -36.30 12.48
CA THR A 44 -28.28 -37.07 12.36
C THR A 44 -27.60 -36.94 11.00
N LYS A 45 -28.34 -36.52 9.96
CA LYS A 45 -27.81 -36.39 8.59
C LYS A 45 -28.33 -35.11 7.96
N LYS A 46 -27.41 -34.21 7.62
CA LYS A 46 -27.71 -32.97 6.91
C LYS A 46 -28.32 -33.31 5.54
N PRO A 47 -29.44 -32.66 5.14
CA PRO A 47 -30.02 -32.86 3.82
C PRO A 47 -29.13 -32.25 2.73
N GLU A 48 -29.44 -32.56 1.47
CA GLU A 48 -28.86 -31.83 0.34
C GLU A 48 -29.19 -30.33 0.45
N PRO A 49 -28.28 -29.43 0.02
CA PRO A 49 -28.50 -28.01 0.10
C PRO A 49 -29.82 -27.58 -0.55
N LEU A 50 -30.57 -26.73 0.15
CA LEU A 50 -31.83 -26.16 -0.34
C LEU A 50 -31.50 -24.92 -1.15
N THR A 51 -32.15 -24.75 -2.29
CA THR A 51 -32.01 -23.53 -3.12
C THR A 51 -33.34 -22.82 -3.19
N LEU A 52 -33.34 -21.52 -2.91
CA LEU A 52 -34.49 -20.64 -3.07
C LEU A 52 -34.30 -19.74 -4.28
N GLY A 53 -35.34 -19.63 -5.12
CA GLY A 53 -35.44 -18.59 -6.13
C GLY A 53 -35.89 -17.24 -5.55
N ALA A 54 -35.82 -16.18 -6.35
CA ALA A 54 -36.14 -14.81 -5.93
C ALA A 54 -37.59 -14.60 -5.45
N THR A 55 -38.51 -15.50 -5.82
CA THR A 55 -39.94 -15.43 -5.47
C THR A 55 -40.39 -16.56 -4.55
N ASP A 56 -39.48 -17.44 -4.15
CA ASP A 56 -39.83 -18.63 -3.38
C ASP A 56 -40.04 -18.30 -1.90
N THR A 57 -40.85 -19.12 -1.25
CA THR A 57 -41.11 -19.04 0.19
C THR A 57 -40.67 -20.33 0.87
N LEU A 58 -39.78 -20.21 1.85
CA LEU A 58 -39.35 -21.29 2.72
C LEU A 58 -40.16 -21.25 4.02
N LYS A 59 -40.85 -22.34 4.32
CA LYS A 59 -41.57 -22.56 5.57
C LYS A 59 -40.90 -23.67 6.35
N LEU A 60 -40.52 -23.37 7.59
CA LEU A 60 -39.91 -24.32 8.54
C LEU A 60 -40.84 -24.47 9.74
N THR A 61 -41.22 -25.70 10.05
CA THR A 61 -42.06 -26.04 11.21
C THR A 61 -41.38 -27.08 12.06
N PHE A 62 -41.43 -26.90 13.38
CA PHE A 62 -40.85 -27.86 14.32
C PHE A 62 -41.55 -27.79 15.67
N GLN A 63 -41.34 -28.81 16.50
CA GLN A 63 -41.80 -28.87 17.88
C GLN A 63 -40.63 -29.11 18.82
N ILE A 64 -40.60 -28.40 19.95
CA ILE A 64 -39.56 -28.51 20.97
C ILE A 64 -40.13 -29.27 22.18
N THR A 65 -39.38 -30.25 22.66
CA THR A 65 -39.76 -31.14 23.76
C THR A 65 -38.66 -31.26 24.80
N GLU A 66 -39.03 -31.63 26.03
CA GLU A 66 -38.10 -31.78 27.18
C GLU A 66 -37.26 -33.09 27.14
N SER A 67 -37.50 -33.96 26.15
CA SER A 67 -36.80 -35.22 25.84
C SER A 67 -37.41 -35.81 24.55
N ASP A 68 -36.81 -36.84 23.94
CA ASP A 68 -37.21 -37.39 22.62
C ASP A 68 -38.69 -37.77 22.47
N GLU A 69 -39.44 -37.97 23.57
CA GLU A 69 -40.91 -38.17 23.58
C GLU A 69 -41.62 -37.36 24.71
N GLY A 70 -41.06 -36.20 25.06
CA GLY A 70 -41.48 -35.39 26.21
C GLY A 70 -42.67 -34.46 25.95
N LYS A 71 -43.11 -33.77 27.01
CA LYS A 71 -44.08 -32.67 26.90
C LYS A 71 -43.49 -31.53 26.08
N GLY A 72 -44.33 -30.85 25.30
CA GLY A 72 -43.94 -29.66 24.56
C GLY A 72 -43.54 -28.54 25.52
N VAL A 73 -42.37 -27.96 25.30
CA VAL A 73 -41.81 -26.89 26.14
C VAL A 73 -41.64 -25.64 25.30
N GLN A 74 -41.89 -24.49 25.91
CA GLN A 74 -41.59 -23.19 25.33
C GLN A 74 -40.26 -22.66 25.92
N PRO A 75 -39.16 -22.69 25.16
CA PRO A 75 -37.89 -22.12 25.63
C PRO A 75 -37.98 -20.60 25.74
N HIS A 76 -37.07 -20.03 26.53
CA HIS A 76 -36.97 -18.58 26.70
C HIS A 76 -36.31 -17.91 25.48
N GLN A 77 -35.39 -18.63 24.82
CA GLN A 77 -34.70 -18.19 23.62
C GLN A 77 -34.87 -19.23 22.52
N THR A 78 -35.28 -18.79 21.34
CA THR A 78 -35.38 -19.62 20.14
C THR A 78 -35.03 -18.76 18.95
N PHE A 79 -33.84 -19.00 18.40
CA PHE A 79 -33.28 -18.22 17.33
C PHE A 79 -32.88 -19.12 16.17
N LEU A 80 -33.20 -18.70 14.97
CA LEU A 80 -32.65 -19.28 13.75
C LEU A 80 -31.48 -18.42 13.31
N ARG A 81 -30.29 -19.01 13.23
CA ARG A 81 -29.09 -18.36 12.77
C ARG A 81 -28.81 -18.76 11.32
N PHE A 82 -28.55 -17.78 10.48
CA PHE A 82 -28.06 -17.90 9.12
C PHE A 82 -26.60 -17.44 9.13
N TYR A 83 -25.66 -18.34 8.84
CA TYR A 83 -24.24 -18.03 8.91
C TYR A 83 -23.57 -18.20 7.55
N ASP A 84 -22.83 -17.19 7.11
CA ASP A 84 -21.95 -17.31 5.94
C ASP A 84 -20.51 -17.57 6.41
N LYS A 85 -19.98 -18.73 6.02
CA LYS A 85 -18.66 -19.18 6.45
C LYS A 85 -17.51 -18.39 5.81
N GLU A 86 -17.71 -17.82 4.63
CA GLU A 86 -16.65 -17.08 3.93
C GLU A 86 -16.56 -15.63 4.40
N SER A 87 -17.70 -14.93 4.48
CA SER A 87 -17.73 -13.54 4.97
C SER A 87 -17.64 -13.46 6.50
N GLY A 88 -18.04 -14.52 7.21
CA GLY A 88 -18.15 -14.54 8.67
C GLY A 88 -19.36 -13.75 9.19
N GLU A 89 -20.24 -13.28 8.30
CA GLU A 89 -21.45 -12.55 8.67
C GLU A 89 -22.54 -13.52 9.15
N GLU A 90 -23.30 -13.09 10.18
CA GLU A 90 -24.42 -13.87 10.70
C GLU A 90 -25.70 -13.05 10.80
N GLY A 91 -26.79 -13.73 10.49
CA GLY A 91 -28.15 -13.24 10.61
C GLY A 91 -28.92 -14.02 11.64
N ILE A 92 -29.49 -13.35 12.65
CA ILE A 92 -30.25 -14.01 13.71
C ILE A 92 -31.72 -13.61 13.63
N GLN A 93 -32.58 -14.61 13.50
CA GLN A 93 -34.02 -14.43 13.43
C GLN A 93 -34.71 -15.06 14.66
N PRO A 94 -35.33 -14.25 15.54
CA PRO A 94 -36.16 -14.79 16.62
C PRO A 94 -37.39 -15.51 16.06
N ILE A 95 -37.68 -16.68 16.61
CA ILE A 95 -38.87 -17.47 16.29
C ILE A 95 -39.80 -17.51 17.50
N ARG A 96 -41.09 -17.23 17.27
CA ARG A 96 -42.11 -17.35 18.29
C ARG A 96 -42.52 -18.82 18.45
N VAL A 97 -42.33 -19.35 19.65
CA VAL A 97 -42.76 -20.70 20.05
C VAL A 97 -44.05 -20.61 20.86
N THR A 98 -45.00 -21.50 20.59
CA THR A 98 -46.24 -21.62 21.37
C THR A 98 -45.98 -22.32 22.72
N PRO A 99 -46.87 -22.19 23.72
CA PRO A 99 -46.72 -22.91 25.00
C PRO A 99 -46.59 -24.43 24.87
N GLY A 100 -47.14 -25.01 23.79
CA GLY A 100 -47.01 -26.43 23.46
C GLY A 100 -45.74 -26.80 22.67
N GLY A 101 -44.76 -25.91 22.59
CA GLY A 101 -43.46 -26.14 21.94
C GLY A 101 -43.48 -26.08 20.41
N LYS A 102 -44.62 -25.82 19.77
CA LYS A 102 -44.71 -25.72 18.31
C LYS A 102 -44.27 -24.35 17.82
N ALA A 103 -43.50 -24.32 16.74
CA ALA A 103 -43.00 -23.12 16.10
C ALA A 103 -43.16 -23.19 14.58
N LYS A 104 -43.37 -22.02 13.97
CA LYS A 104 -43.42 -21.84 12.52
C LYS A 104 -42.56 -20.65 12.15
N PHE A 105 -41.67 -20.85 11.19
CA PHE A 105 -40.89 -19.81 10.53
C PHE A 105 -41.24 -19.76 9.05
N GLU A 106 -41.34 -18.56 8.50
CA GLU A 106 -41.67 -18.33 7.10
C GLU A 106 -40.76 -17.24 6.55
N LEU A 107 -40.05 -17.57 5.49
CA LEU A 107 -39.10 -16.71 4.81
C LEU A 107 -39.55 -16.56 3.36
N ASN A 108 -39.96 -15.36 2.98
CA ASN A 108 -40.41 -15.04 1.63
C ASN A 108 -39.33 -14.22 0.91
N MET A 109 -38.79 -14.74 -0.20
CA MET A 109 -37.71 -14.09 -0.95
C MET A 109 -38.14 -12.82 -1.69
N MET A 110 -39.43 -12.64 -1.97
CA MET A 110 -39.96 -11.40 -2.57
C MET A 110 -39.91 -10.22 -1.59
N ARG A 111 -39.88 -10.51 -0.27
CA ARG A 111 -39.69 -9.55 0.80
C ARG A 111 -38.70 -10.13 1.81
N PRO A 112 -37.41 -10.17 1.46
CA PRO A 112 -36.39 -10.81 2.27
C PRO A 112 -36.28 -10.09 3.62
N LEU A 113 -35.96 -10.85 4.67
CA LEU A 113 -35.78 -10.30 6.01
C LEU A 113 -34.46 -9.52 6.05
N THR A 114 -34.45 -8.35 6.70
CA THR A 114 -33.24 -7.54 6.90
C THR A 114 -32.21 -8.21 7.81
N SER A 115 -32.62 -9.28 8.50
CA SER A 115 -31.76 -10.09 9.36
C SER A 115 -30.94 -11.11 8.58
N ILE A 116 -31.11 -11.28 7.27
CA ILE A 116 -30.32 -12.21 6.46
C ILE A 116 -29.02 -11.51 6.06
N PRO A 117 -27.86 -12.17 6.23
CA PRO A 117 -26.58 -11.56 5.85
C PRO A 117 -26.50 -11.38 4.33
N PRO A 118 -25.84 -10.30 3.85
CA PRO A 118 -25.46 -10.11 2.47
C PRO A 118 -24.89 -11.38 1.82
N THR A 119 -25.69 -12.06 1.00
CA THR A 119 -25.31 -13.36 0.46
C THR A 119 -24.79 -13.19 -0.96
N THR A 120 -23.65 -13.80 -1.27
CA THR A 120 -23.06 -13.78 -2.62
C THR A 120 -23.41 -15.08 -3.37
N HIS A 121 -22.51 -16.07 -3.39
CA HIS A 121 -22.69 -17.35 -4.09
C HIS A 121 -22.59 -18.57 -3.17
N ASN A 122 -22.32 -18.35 -1.88
CA ASN A 122 -22.07 -19.43 -0.92
C ASN A 122 -23.37 -19.87 -0.23
N PRO A 123 -23.46 -21.15 0.19
CA PRO A 123 -24.57 -21.60 0.99
C PRO A 123 -24.50 -21.01 2.41
N LEU A 124 -25.64 -20.53 2.91
CA LEU A 124 -25.80 -20.14 4.30
C LEU A 124 -26.06 -21.37 5.16
N GLU A 125 -25.29 -21.53 6.24
CA GLU A 125 -25.52 -22.57 7.24
C GLU A 125 -26.67 -22.13 8.16
N VAL A 126 -27.77 -22.89 8.15
CA VAL A 126 -28.94 -22.61 8.97
C VAL A 126 -28.93 -23.49 10.22
N SER A 127 -28.82 -22.86 11.39
CA SER A 127 -28.79 -23.54 12.69
C SER A 127 -29.86 -22.99 13.64
N LEU A 128 -30.50 -23.87 14.41
CA LEU A 128 -31.46 -23.51 15.46
C LEU A 128 -30.74 -23.45 16.81
N ILE A 129 -30.86 -22.33 17.51
CA ILE A 129 -30.29 -22.09 18.83
C ILE A 129 -31.43 -22.01 19.85
N LEU A 130 -31.37 -22.87 20.86
CA LEU A 130 -32.36 -22.98 21.93
C LEU A 130 -31.72 -22.68 23.28
N GLY A 131 -32.38 -21.83 24.06
CA GLY A 131 -31.96 -21.46 25.41
C GLY A 131 -33.14 -21.42 26.39
N SER A 132 -32.92 -21.91 27.60
CA SER A 132 -33.86 -21.81 28.72
C SER A 132 -33.08 -21.73 30.02
N PHE A 133 -33.68 -21.17 31.08
CA PHE A 133 -33.04 -21.12 32.41
C PHE A 133 -32.98 -22.48 33.10
N VAL A 134 -33.88 -23.40 32.74
CA VAL A 134 -34.06 -24.70 33.40
C VAL A 134 -33.42 -25.85 32.61
N HIS A 135 -33.23 -25.66 31.30
CA HIS A 135 -32.74 -26.69 30.39
C HIS A 135 -31.34 -26.38 29.88
N ALA A 136 -30.58 -27.41 29.54
CA ALA A 136 -29.29 -27.22 28.89
C ALA A 136 -29.47 -26.53 27.52
N PRO A 137 -28.55 -25.62 27.13
CA PRO A 137 -28.59 -24.99 25.81
C PRO A 137 -28.39 -26.04 24.72
N ALA A 138 -29.15 -25.92 23.64
CA ALA A 138 -29.09 -26.85 22.51
C ALA A 138 -28.90 -26.07 21.20
N GLN A 139 -28.03 -26.57 20.34
CA GLN A 139 -27.83 -26.07 18.99
C GLN A 139 -28.02 -27.23 18.01
N TYR A 140 -28.83 -27.00 16.98
CA TYR A 140 -29.08 -27.98 15.91
C TYR A 140 -28.78 -27.37 14.56
N ASP A 141 -27.82 -27.95 13.84
CA ASP A 141 -27.55 -27.58 12.45
C ASP A 141 -28.58 -28.25 11.56
N LEU A 142 -29.40 -27.45 10.87
CA LEU A 142 -30.56 -27.94 10.14
C LEU A 142 -30.23 -28.28 8.69
N PHE A 143 -29.77 -27.29 7.93
CA PHE A 143 -29.50 -27.43 6.49
C PHE A 143 -28.68 -26.26 5.94
N ASP A 144 -28.19 -26.44 4.72
CA ASP A 144 -27.53 -25.39 3.94
C ASP A 144 -28.53 -24.75 2.97
N LEU A 145 -28.48 -23.42 2.86
CA LEU A 145 -29.44 -22.64 2.10
C LEU A 145 -28.75 -21.75 1.08
N TYR A 146 -28.98 -22.00 -0.21
CA TYR A 146 -28.63 -21.09 -1.29
C TYR A 146 -29.76 -20.08 -1.50
N ILE A 147 -29.43 -18.82 -1.33
CA ILE A 147 -30.32 -17.67 -1.54
C ILE A 147 -29.80 -16.91 -2.78
N PRO A 148 -30.67 -16.26 -3.58
CA PRO A 148 -30.22 -15.39 -4.66
C PRO A 148 -29.32 -14.27 -4.11
N ALA A 149 -28.29 -13.90 -4.87
CA ALA A 149 -27.34 -12.88 -4.45
C ALA A 149 -28.06 -11.58 -4.06
N SER A 150 -27.82 -11.10 -2.85
CA SER A 150 -28.34 -9.82 -2.37
C SER A 150 -27.32 -8.71 -2.61
N HIS A 151 -27.68 -7.47 -2.27
CA HIS A 151 -26.73 -6.35 -2.28
C HIS A 151 -25.49 -6.66 -1.42
N THR A 152 -24.34 -6.11 -1.83
CA THR A 152 -23.09 -6.17 -1.07
C THR A 152 -23.28 -5.57 0.33
N PRO A 153 -22.53 -6.01 1.35
CA PRO A 153 -22.53 -5.37 2.65
C PRO A 153 -22.38 -3.86 2.51
N ALA A 154 -23.15 -3.10 3.28
CA ALA A 154 -23.02 -1.65 3.29
C ALA A 154 -21.65 -1.29 3.88
N GLU A 155 -20.74 -0.80 3.04
CA GLU A 155 -19.44 -0.32 3.50
C GLU A 155 -19.64 0.85 4.46
N HIS A 156 -19.03 0.75 5.65
CA HIS A 156 -19.03 1.86 6.59
C HIS A 156 -18.26 3.03 5.95
N PRO A 157 -18.71 4.29 6.08
CA PRO A 157 -18.03 5.45 5.48
C PRO A 157 -16.55 5.56 5.89
N ASP A 158 -16.20 5.03 7.07
CA ASP A 158 -14.84 5.06 7.60
C ASP A 158 -13.99 3.82 7.25
N GLU A 159 -14.53 2.79 6.58
CA GLU A 159 -13.82 1.55 6.22
C GLU A 159 -12.52 1.86 5.45
N ALA A 160 -12.60 2.80 4.51
CA ALA A 160 -11.47 3.27 3.70
C ALA A 160 -10.31 3.85 4.54
N SER A 161 -10.58 4.32 5.76
CA SER A 161 -9.57 4.91 6.66
C SER A 161 -8.75 3.85 7.41
N PHE A 162 -9.22 2.60 7.48
CA PHE A 162 -8.55 1.53 8.21
C PHE A 162 -7.64 0.66 7.31
N HIS A 163 -7.55 0.98 6.02
CA HIS A 163 -6.66 0.30 5.09
C HIS A 163 -5.28 0.96 5.00
N VAL A 164 -4.26 0.14 4.76
CA VAL A 164 -2.90 0.63 4.51
C VAL A 164 -2.89 1.43 3.21
N LEU A 165 -2.49 2.70 3.30
CA LEU A 165 -2.35 3.57 2.14
C LEU A 165 -1.20 3.11 1.23
N PRO A 166 -1.31 3.30 -0.09
CA PRO A 166 -0.22 2.97 -1.01
C PRO A 166 1.02 3.82 -0.73
N ALA A 167 2.20 3.22 -0.92
CA ALA A 167 3.48 3.89 -0.69
C ALA A 167 3.72 5.03 -1.70
N ILE A 168 4.06 6.22 -1.20
CA ILE A 168 4.40 7.39 -2.01
C ILE A 168 5.87 7.31 -2.45
N LYS A 169 6.12 7.33 -3.76
CA LYS A 169 7.48 7.31 -4.34
C LYS A 169 7.86 8.70 -4.88
N HIS A 170 8.95 9.27 -4.37
CA HIS A 170 9.49 10.52 -4.89
C HIS A 170 10.10 10.31 -6.28
N THR A 171 9.68 11.08 -7.27
CA THR A 171 10.24 11.04 -8.63
C THR A 171 11.20 12.19 -8.81
N PHE A 172 12.50 11.88 -8.93
CA PHE A 172 13.52 12.87 -9.21
C PHE A 172 13.42 13.41 -10.64
N ARG A 173 13.95 14.61 -10.86
CA ARG A 173 14.08 15.15 -12.22
C ARG A 173 15.01 14.26 -13.04
N PRO A 174 14.67 13.97 -14.31
CA PRO A 174 15.57 13.22 -15.17
C PRO A 174 16.85 14.02 -15.41
N GLU A 175 17.96 13.31 -15.62
CA GLU A 175 19.23 13.92 -15.99
C GLU A 175 19.11 14.65 -17.34
N GLN A 176 19.76 15.81 -17.45
CA GLN A 176 19.78 16.57 -18.71
C GLN A 176 20.62 15.81 -19.74
N LYS A 177 20.05 15.62 -20.94
CA LYS A 177 20.77 14.94 -22.04
C LYS A 177 21.92 15.82 -22.53
N SER A 178 23.14 15.32 -22.42
CA SER A 178 24.33 15.94 -23.00
C SER A 178 24.50 15.55 -24.48
N PRO A 179 25.13 16.41 -25.30
CA PRO A 179 25.37 16.11 -26.71
C PRO A 179 26.42 14.99 -26.89
N PRO A 180 26.40 14.27 -28.04
CA PRO A 180 27.41 13.25 -28.35
C PRO A 180 28.83 13.80 -28.33
N GLN A 181 29.76 13.07 -27.70
CA GLN A 181 31.17 13.48 -27.54
C GLN A 181 31.86 13.80 -28.87
N PHE A 182 31.55 13.04 -29.92
CA PHE A 182 32.12 13.26 -31.25
C PHE A 182 31.77 14.65 -31.81
N ILE A 183 30.50 15.08 -31.68
CA ILE A 183 30.05 16.38 -32.16
C ILE A 183 30.77 17.48 -31.37
N SER A 184 30.82 17.36 -30.04
CA SER A 184 31.56 18.30 -29.19
C SER A 184 33.04 18.41 -29.56
N ALA A 185 33.69 17.29 -29.89
CA ALA A 185 35.11 17.28 -30.30
C ALA A 185 35.34 17.99 -31.64
N VAL A 186 34.45 17.79 -32.63
CA VAL A 186 34.53 18.48 -33.93
C VAL A 186 34.42 20.00 -33.75
N PHE A 187 33.48 20.47 -32.95
CA PHE A 187 33.32 21.90 -32.68
C PHE A 187 34.49 22.48 -31.86
N ALA A 188 35.04 21.72 -30.90
CA ALA A 188 36.25 22.12 -30.19
C ALA A 188 37.45 22.29 -31.15
N ALA A 189 37.64 21.36 -32.09
CA ALA A 189 38.66 21.48 -33.13
C ALA A 189 38.41 22.70 -34.04
N ALA A 190 37.15 22.96 -34.40
CA ALA A 190 36.79 24.14 -35.18
C ALA A 190 37.15 25.45 -34.46
N VAL A 191 36.91 25.54 -33.15
CA VAL A 191 37.28 26.70 -32.32
C VAL A 191 38.81 26.87 -32.23
N LEU A 192 39.58 25.78 -32.21
CA LEU A 192 41.04 25.83 -32.20
C LEU A 192 41.66 26.11 -33.59
N SER A 193 40.90 25.92 -34.67
CA SER A 193 41.40 26.06 -36.04
C SER A 193 42.02 27.43 -36.38
N PRO A 194 41.48 28.59 -35.93
CA PRO A 194 42.07 29.88 -36.26
C PRO A 194 43.47 30.06 -35.66
N TRP A 195 43.75 29.44 -34.50
CA TRP A 195 45.09 29.46 -33.90
C TRP A 195 46.11 28.70 -34.73
N LEU A 196 45.71 27.54 -35.30
CA LEU A 196 46.58 26.78 -36.22
C LEU A 196 46.86 27.58 -37.50
N VAL A 197 45.84 28.24 -38.06
CA VAL A 197 45.99 29.12 -39.22
C VAL A 197 46.94 30.27 -38.91
N LEU A 198 46.80 30.91 -37.73
CA LEU A 198 47.66 32.01 -37.30
C LEU A 198 49.13 31.57 -37.21
N ILE A 199 49.41 30.44 -36.55
CA ILE A 199 50.77 29.88 -36.45
C ILE A 199 51.33 29.54 -37.83
N GLY A 200 50.50 28.96 -38.71
CA GLY A 200 50.87 28.67 -40.10
C GLY A 200 51.20 29.94 -40.88
N LEU A 201 50.46 31.03 -40.69
CA LEU A 201 50.73 32.30 -41.36
C LEU A 201 51.99 32.98 -40.82
N TRP A 202 52.23 32.92 -39.50
CA TRP A 202 53.49 33.40 -38.90
C TRP A 202 54.71 32.67 -39.45
N SER A 203 54.61 31.38 -39.79
CA SER A 203 55.74 30.67 -40.43
C SER A 203 56.12 31.22 -41.82
N LYS A 204 55.22 31.95 -42.49
CA LYS A 204 55.46 32.58 -43.80
C LYS A 204 55.98 34.01 -43.70
N ILE A 205 55.93 34.61 -42.51
CA ILE A 205 56.36 35.98 -42.27
C ILE A 205 57.63 35.89 -41.41
N ASP A 206 58.71 36.54 -41.84
CA ASP A 206 59.93 36.65 -41.03
C ASP A 206 59.71 37.60 -39.84
N VAL A 207 58.96 37.15 -38.83
CA VAL A 207 58.73 37.89 -37.60
C VAL A 207 60.02 37.85 -36.77
N ARG A 208 60.77 38.95 -36.79
CA ARG A 208 61.97 39.10 -35.96
C ARG A 208 61.58 39.64 -34.59
N VAL A 209 61.98 38.91 -33.54
CA VAL A 209 61.87 39.33 -32.13
C VAL A 209 63.28 39.65 -31.58
N PRO A 210 63.92 40.75 -32.02
CA PRO A 210 65.26 41.08 -31.54
C PRO A 210 65.23 41.31 -30.03
N ASN A 211 66.27 40.83 -29.33
CA ASN A 211 66.51 41.06 -27.90
C ASN A 211 65.49 40.45 -26.93
N LEU A 212 64.65 39.50 -27.35
CA LEU A 212 63.71 38.80 -26.46
C LEU A 212 64.40 38.15 -25.26
N PHE A 213 65.60 37.58 -25.49
CA PHE A 213 66.44 36.95 -24.46
C PHE A 213 67.40 37.93 -23.76
N SER A 214 67.23 39.24 -23.95
CA SER A 214 67.99 40.24 -23.21
C SER A 214 67.64 40.19 -21.72
N LEU A 215 68.63 40.41 -20.86
CA LEU A 215 68.46 40.41 -19.40
C LEU A 215 67.44 41.45 -18.92
N SER A 216 67.19 42.51 -19.70
CA SER A 216 66.20 43.55 -19.39
C SER A 216 64.77 43.21 -19.81
N ILE A 217 64.57 42.32 -20.79
CA ILE A 217 63.25 42.04 -21.39
C ILE A 217 62.73 40.66 -20.96
N MET A 218 63.62 39.66 -20.89
CA MET A 218 63.26 38.29 -20.54
C MET A 218 62.48 38.20 -19.22
N PRO A 219 62.92 38.83 -18.10
CA PRO A 219 62.22 38.73 -16.82
C PRO A 219 60.77 39.22 -16.90
N PHE A 220 60.52 40.28 -17.67
CA PHE A 220 59.17 40.80 -17.86
C PHE A 220 58.29 39.83 -18.65
N THR A 221 58.80 39.26 -19.75
CA THR A 221 58.05 38.25 -20.53
C THR A 221 57.78 36.97 -19.75
N ALA A 222 58.71 36.54 -18.91
CA ALA A 222 58.53 35.38 -18.03
C ALA A 222 57.45 35.64 -16.98
N LEU A 223 57.40 36.85 -16.41
CA LEU A 223 56.37 37.25 -15.45
C LEU A 223 54.98 37.37 -16.08
N LEU A 224 54.88 37.83 -17.34
CA LEU A 224 53.63 37.76 -18.10
C LEU A 224 53.17 36.32 -18.30
N GLY A 225 54.09 35.41 -18.67
CA GLY A 225 53.78 33.98 -18.75
C GLY A 225 53.34 33.40 -17.40
N ALA A 226 53.93 33.84 -16.29
CA ALA A 226 53.54 33.43 -14.95
C ALA A 226 52.11 33.89 -14.59
N PHE A 227 51.67 35.06 -15.06
CA PHE A 227 50.28 35.50 -14.93
C PHE A 227 49.31 34.59 -15.72
N GLU A 228 49.65 34.22 -16.94
CA GLU A 228 48.84 33.27 -17.73
C GLU A 228 48.73 31.90 -17.06
N VAL A 229 49.84 31.39 -16.52
CA VAL A 229 49.84 30.13 -15.75
C VAL A 229 48.97 30.26 -14.49
N LEU A 230 49.04 31.38 -13.78
CA LEU A 230 48.20 31.64 -12.61
C LEU A 230 46.71 31.64 -12.98
N LEU A 231 46.34 32.22 -14.12
CA LEU A 231 44.97 32.23 -14.63
C LEU A 231 44.49 30.84 -15.06
N VAL A 232 45.35 30.04 -15.69
CA VAL A 232 45.04 28.63 -16.00
C VAL A 232 44.81 27.85 -14.71
N TRP A 233 45.65 28.04 -13.69
CA TRP A 233 45.47 27.35 -12.41
C TRP A 233 44.22 27.82 -11.65
N TYR A 234 43.86 29.10 -11.78
CA TYR A 234 42.57 29.60 -11.31
C TYR A 234 41.38 28.86 -11.93
N TRP A 235 41.44 28.62 -13.25
CA TRP A 235 40.40 27.89 -13.94
C TRP A 235 40.28 26.43 -13.47
N VAL A 236 41.39 25.82 -13.04
CA VAL A 236 41.41 24.41 -12.60
C VAL A 236 41.00 24.24 -11.13
N ASP A 237 41.56 25.03 -10.20
CA ASP A 237 41.45 24.73 -8.75
C ASP A 237 41.50 25.95 -7.80
N LEU A 238 42.17 27.06 -8.15
CA LEU A 238 42.35 28.14 -7.16
C LEU A 238 41.04 28.86 -6.84
N LYS A 239 40.92 29.31 -5.58
CA LYS A 239 39.85 30.22 -5.15
C LYS A 239 40.22 31.67 -5.48
N LEU A 240 39.19 32.50 -5.64
CA LEU A 240 39.36 33.92 -6.00
C LEU A 240 40.35 34.67 -5.08
N GLY A 241 40.26 34.48 -3.77
CA GLY A 241 41.17 35.14 -2.81
C GLY A 241 42.65 34.74 -2.98
N GLN A 242 42.92 33.48 -3.34
CA GLN A 242 44.27 32.98 -3.56
C GLN A 242 44.88 33.58 -4.83
N VAL A 243 44.10 33.66 -5.91
CA VAL A 243 44.54 34.28 -7.18
C VAL A 243 44.85 35.75 -6.98
N LEU A 244 44.01 36.47 -6.24
CA LEU A 244 44.25 37.88 -5.93
C LEU A 244 45.51 38.06 -5.07
N LEU A 245 45.76 37.18 -4.10
CA LEU A 245 46.97 37.23 -3.28
C LEU A 245 48.22 36.92 -4.11
N TYR A 246 48.24 35.81 -4.85
CA TYR A 246 49.38 35.42 -5.67
C TYR A 246 49.63 36.39 -6.81
N GLY A 247 48.57 36.87 -7.46
CA GLY A 247 48.63 37.92 -8.47
C GLY A 247 49.13 39.25 -7.90
N GLY A 248 48.72 39.62 -6.68
CA GLY A 248 49.22 40.79 -5.97
C GLY A 248 50.72 40.69 -5.66
N ILE A 249 51.18 39.53 -5.18
CA ILE A 249 52.61 39.27 -4.94
C ILE A 249 53.39 39.30 -6.27
N LEU A 250 52.86 38.68 -7.33
CA LEU A 250 53.48 38.62 -8.65
C LEU A 250 53.51 39.99 -9.36
N ALA A 251 52.54 40.86 -9.08
CA ALA A 251 52.46 42.20 -9.66
C ALA A 251 53.67 43.08 -9.28
N ILE A 252 54.19 42.95 -8.04
CA ILE A 252 55.31 43.75 -7.54
C ILE A 252 56.55 43.63 -8.45
N PRO A 253 57.16 42.44 -8.65
CA PRO A 253 58.31 42.30 -9.56
C PRO A 253 57.94 42.61 -11.02
N THR A 254 56.70 42.36 -11.43
CA THR A 254 56.25 42.61 -12.81
C THR A 254 56.26 44.09 -13.17
N VAL A 255 55.88 44.97 -12.25
CA VAL A 255 55.93 46.43 -12.47
C VAL A 255 57.37 46.90 -12.66
N PHE A 256 58.31 46.44 -11.83
CA PHE A 256 59.72 46.82 -11.95
C PHE A 256 60.37 46.26 -13.23
N ALA A 257 60.18 44.96 -13.51
CA ALA A 257 60.67 44.32 -14.72
C ALA A 257 60.07 44.96 -15.98
N GLY A 258 58.78 45.31 -15.94
CA GLY A 258 58.09 45.99 -17.03
C GLY A 258 58.63 47.39 -17.28
N LYS A 259 58.85 48.18 -16.23
CA LYS A 259 59.49 49.51 -16.35
C LYS A 259 60.87 49.40 -17.00
N GLN A 260 61.69 48.44 -16.57
CA GLN A 260 63.03 48.22 -17.12
C GLN A 260 62.98 47.77 -18.59
N ALA A 261 62.10 46.83 -18.93
CA ALA A 261 61.93 46.33 -20.30
C ALA A 261 61.46 47.43 -21.26
N LEU A 262 60.49 48.25 -20.84
CA LEU A 262 60.00 49.39 -21.62
C LEU A 262 61.06 50.48 -21.80
N TYR A 263 61.82 50.78 -20.74
CA TYR A 263 62.92 51.75 -20.80
C TYR A 263 64.02 51.30 -21.77
N ALA A 264 64.51 50.06 -21.64
CA ALA A 264 65.52 49.49 -22.54
C ALA A 264 65.05 49.44 -24.00
N THR A 265 63.77 49.13 -24.23
CA THR A 265 63.17 49.17 -25.57
C THR A 265 63.14 50.60 -26.13
N GLY A 266 62.86 51.60 -25.28
CA GLY A 266 62.89 53.00 -25.64
C GLY A 266 64.29 53.49 -26.04
N GLU A 267 65.32 53.14 -25.26
CA GLU A 267 66.72 53.48 -25.58
C GLU A 267 67.19 52.86 -26.90
N TRP A 268 66.88 51.58 -27.10
CA TRP A 268 67.16 50.88 -28.36
C TRP A 268 66.54 51.59 -29.57
N ARG A 269 65.26 51.98 -29.47
CA ARG A 269 64.56 52.71 -30.55
C ARG A 269 65.15 54.11 -30.78
N ALA A 270 65.65 54.76 -29.74
CA ALA A 270 66.31 56.06 -29.83
C ALA A 270 67.76 55.96 -30.35
N GLY A 271 68.28 54.76 -30.61
CA GLY A 271 69.64 54.52 -31.12
C GLY A 271 70.73 54.72 -30.07
N ARG A 272 70.38 54.77 -28.78
CA ARG A 272 71.35 54.80 -27.68
C ARG A 272 71.66 53.34 -27.29
N LYS A 273 72.92 52.95 -27.42
CA LYS A 273 73.42 51.62 -27.02
C LYS A 273 73.78 51.61 -25.55
#